data_AF-A0A1V5YXW7-F1
#
_entry.id   AF-A0A1V5YXW7-F1
#
_cell.length_a   1.000
_cell.length_b   1.000
_cell.length_c   1.000
_cell.angle_alpha   90.00
_cell.angle_beta   90.00
_cell.angle_gamma   90.00
#
_symmetry.space_group_name_H-M   'P 1'
#
loop_
_entity.id
_entity.type
_entity.pdbx_description
1 polymer ?
#
loop_
_entity_poly.entity_id
_entity_poly.type
_entity_poly.pdbx_seq_one_letter_code
_entity_poly.pdbx_strand_id
1 'polypeptide(L)' 'MPVTCPRCGYPQHCGCCPSCRRRIPEGILPYTWTDDGESCICPNCGLTLHADQWLDIGVQQAAERR' A
#
# COMPACT_ATOMS: atom_id res chain seq x y z
N MET A 1 -7.36 2.36 8.45
CA MET A 1 -7.76 2.49 7.03
C MET A 1 -6.54 2.16 6.16
N PRO A 2 -6.72 1.64 4.94
CA PRO A 2 -5.60 1.44 4.02
C PRO A 2 -4.96 2.79 3.67
N VAL A 3 -3.63 2.80 3.55
CA VAL A 3 -2.89 3.93 2.96
C VAL A 3 -3.34 4.05 1.51
N THR A 4 -3.62 5.27 1.05
CA THR A 4 -3.95 5.53 -0.35
C THR A 4 -2.69 5.92 -1.12
N CYS A 5 -2.53 5.44 -2.35
CA CYS A 5 -1.41 5.83 -3.19
C CYS A 5 -1.43 7.35 -3.39
N PRO A 6 -0.33 8.08 -3.10
CA PRO A 6 -0.31 9.54 -3.27
C PRO A 6 -0.39 9.95 -4.75
N ARG A 7 -0.09 9.04 -5.69
CA ARG A 7 -0.10 9.31 -7.12
C ARG A 7 -1.43 9.03 -7.80
N CYS A 8 -2.10 7.93 -7.46
CA CYS A 8 -3.33 7.48 -8.15
C CYS A 8 -4.54 7.30 -7.23
N GLY A 9 -4.42 7.57 -5.93
CA GLY A 9 -5.48 7.40 -4.94
C GLY A 9 -5.86 5.96 -4.63
N TYR A 10 -5.24 4.97 -5.29
CA TYR A 10 -5.59 3.56 -5.12
C TYR A 10 -5.29 3.05 -3.71
N PRO A 11 -6.23 2.33 -3.06
CA PRO A 11 -6.03 1.82 -1.71
C PRO A 11 -4.96 0.70 -1.68
N GLN A 12 -4.00 0.83 -0.78
CA GLN A 12 -2.93 -0.15 -0.58
C GLN A 12 -3.34 -1.18 0.46
N HIS A 13 -3.18 -2.47 0.11
CA HIS A 13 -3.46 -3.59 1.00
C HIS A 13 -2.30 -4.59 1.01
N CYS A 14 -1.93 -5.11 2.19
CA CYS A 14 -0.91 -6.18 2.27
C CYS A 14 -1.46 -7.48 1.72
N GLY A 15 -0.78 -8.04 0.72
CA GLY A 15 -1.00 -9.41 0.24
C GLY A 15 0.01 -10.42 0.79
N CYS A 16 0.88 -9.99 1.70
CA CYS A 16 1.98 -10.76 2.26
C CYS A 16 1.55 -12.07 2.94
N CYS A 17 0.42 -12.02 3.67
CA CYS A 17 -0.01 -13.11 4.53
C CYS A 17 -1.43 -13.62 4.16
N PRO A 18 -1.75 -14.92 4.30
CA PRO A 18 -3.08 -15.43 3.98
C PRO A 18 -4.22 -14.76 4.76
N SER A 19 -3.97 -14.38 6.02
CA SER A 19 -4.95 -13.64 6.83
C SER A 19 -5.15 -12.21 6.34
N CYS A 20 -4.10 -11.58 5.78
CA CYS A 20 -4.15 -10.27 5.15
C CYS A 20 -4.98 -10.33 3.86
N ARG A 21 -4.72 -11.33 3.00
CA ARG A 21 -5.42 -11.54 1.72
C ARG A 21 -6.93 -11.68 1.88
N ARG A 22 -7.40 -12.37 2.93
CA ARG A 22 -8.84 -12.53 3.22
C ARG A 22 -9.54 -11.22 3.58
N ARG A 23 -8.79 -10.16 3.93
CA ARG A 23 -9.33 -8.83 4.27
C ARG A 23 -9.29 -7.87 3.08
N ILE A 24 -8.77 -8.29 1.94
CA ILE A 24 -8.72 -7.46 0.73
C ILE A 24 -10.10 -7.51 0.07
N PRO A 25 -10.73 -6.36 -0.23
CA PRO A 25 -11.99 -6.34 -0.96
C PRO A 25 -11.86 -7.00 -2.34
N GLU A 26 -12.96 -7.58 -2.82
CA GLU A 26 -12.98 -8.18 -4.16
C GLU A 26 -12.64 -7.15 -5.24
N GLY A 27 -11.83 -7.56 -6.22
CA GLY A 27 -11.33 -6.68 -7.28
C GLY A 27 -10.18 -5.74 -6.87
N ILE A 28 -9.76 -5.74 -5.60
CA ILE A 28 -8.60 -4.98 -5.14
C ILE A 28 -7.36 -5.88 -5.16
N LEU A 29 -6.29 -5.38 -5.78
CA LEU A 29 -5.01 -6.07 -5.81
C LEU A 29 -4.14 -5.63 -4.62
N PRO A 30 -3.40 -6.55 -3.98
CA PRO A 30 -2.40 -6.19 -2.99
C PRO A 30 -1.20 -5.51 -3.63
N TYR A 31 -0.47 -4.69 -2.86
CA TYR A 31 0.85 -4.25 -3.28
C TYR A 31 1.83 -5.43 -3.32
N THR A 32 2.85 -5.28 -4.15
CA THR A 32 3.96 -6.24 -4.27
C THR A 32 5.25 -5.61 -3.76
N TRP A 33 6.16 -6.43 -3.26
CA TRP A 33 7.51 -6.00 -2.89
C TRP A 33 8.45 -6.12 -4.07
N THR A 34 9.49 -5.31 -4.09
CA THR A 34 10.69 -5.54 -4.92
C THR A 34 11.43 -6.79 -4.44
N ASP A 35 12.27 -7.38 -5.30
CA ASP A 35 12.99 -8.63 -5.00
C ASP A 35 13.95 -8.51 -3.81
N ASP A 36 14.46 -7.31 -3.54
CA ASP A 36 15.28 -6.99 -2.37
C ASP A 36 14.45 -6.82 -1.08
N GLY A 37 13.13 -6.69 -1.18
CA GLY A 37 12.23 -6.51 -0.04
C GLY A 37 12.23 -5.10 0.57
N GLU A 38 12.88 -4.12 -0.05
CA GLU A 38 13.03 -2.77 0.51
C GLU A 38 11.91 -1.81 0.08
N SER A 39 11.31 -2.05 -1.08
CA SER A 39 10.31 -1.17 -1.67
C SER A 39 8.99 -1.88 -1.95
N CYS A 40 7.89 -1.12 -1.78
CA CYS A 40 6.55 -1.55 -2.15
C CYS A 40 6.12 -0.88 -3.46
N ILE A 41 5.46 -1.66 -4.32
CA ILE A 41 4.99 -1.28 -5.63
C ILE A 41 3.46 -1.21 -5.58
N CYS A 42 2.92 -0.05 -5.94
CA CYS A 42 1.47 0.12 -6.10
C CYS A 42 0.96 -0.75 -7.28
N PRO A 43 -0.08 -1.57 -7.06
CA PRO A 43 -0.54 -2.51 -8.08
C PRO A 43 -1.32 -1.84 -9.21
N ASN A 44 -1.75 -0.59 -9.03
CA ASN A 44 -2.54 0.15 -10.02
C ASN A 44 -1.68 1.02 -10.96
N CYS A 45 -0.72 1.79 -10.41
CA CYS A 45 0.07 2.75 -11.20
C CYS A 45 1.57 2.46 -11.24
N GLY A 46 2.02 1.39 -10.59
CA GLY A 46 3.44 1.01 -10.55
C GLY A 46 4.34 1.98 -9.78
N LEU A 47 3.77 2.85 -8.94
CA LEU A 47 4.58 3.70 -8.06
C LEU A 47 5.36 2.80 -7.08
N THR A 48 6.68 2.86 -7.16
CA THR A 48 7.61 2.18 -6.25
C THR A 48 8.18 3.20 -5.28
N LEU A 49 8.02 2.93 -3.98
CA LEU A 49 8.63 3.71 -2.91
C LEU A 49 9.17 2.76 -1.85
N HIS A 50 10.17 3.23 -1.11
CA HIS A 50 10.72 2.53 0.05
C HIS A 50 9.63 2.28 1.10
N ALA A 51 9.75 1.20 1.87
CA ALA A 51 8.80 0.87 2.94
C ALA A 51 8.55 2.05 3.91
N ASP A 52 9.61 2.72 4.34
CA ASP A 52 9.51 3.86 5.26
C ASP A 52 8.76 5.05 4.64
N GLN A 53 8.92 5.29 3.34
CA GLN A 53 8.16 6.35 2.66
C GLN A 53 6.66 6.04 2.65
N TRP A 54 6.29 4.77 2.47
CA TRP A 54 4.89 4.35 2.57
C TRP A 54 4.33 4.50 3.99
N LEU A 55 5.16 4.30 5.02
CA LEU A 55 4.78 4.55 6.41
C LEU A 55 4.56 6.06 6.66
N ASP A 56 5.48 6.91 6.20
CA ASP A 56 5.36 8.37 6.33
C ASP A 56 4.09 8.90 5.66
N ILE A 57 3.80 8.44 4.44
CA ILE A 57 2.55 8.76 3.73
C ILE A 57 1.33 8.33 4.56
N GLY A 58 1.38 7.14 5.15
CA GLY A 58 0.30 6.64 6.00
C GLY A 58 0.07 7.51 7.23
N VAL A 59 1.14 8.00 7.87
CA VAL A 59 1.08 8.91 9.01
C VAL A 59 0.49 10.26 8.60
N GLN A 60 0.94 10.83 7.48
CA GLN A 60 0.41 12.09 6.94
C GLN A 60 -1.09 11.99 6.65
N GLN A 61 -1.50 10.95 5.94
CA GLN A 61 -2.92 10.72 5.62
C GLN A 61 -3.79 10.48 6.85
N ALA A 62 -3.24 9.86 7.90
CA ALA A 62 -3.95 9.69 9.16
C ALA A 62 -4.12 11.03 9.90
N ALA A 63 -3.13 11.91 9.86
CA ALA A 63 -3.18 13.22 10.48
C ALA A 63 -4.20 14.17 9.79
N GLU A 64 -4.28 14.14 8.45
CA GLU A 64 -5.20 14.96 7.66
C GLU A 64 -6.68 14.57 7.83
N ARG A 65 -6.96 13.37 8.33
CA ARG A 65 -8.31 12.83 8.50
C ARG A 65 -8.88 13.07 9.90
N ARG A 66 -8.15 13.80 10.75
CA ARG A 66 -8.53 14.10 12.14
C ARG A 66 -9.14 15.49 12.25
#